data_AF-R0K3F2-F1
#
_entry.id   AF-R0K3F2-F1
#
_cell.length_a   1.000
_cell.length_b   1.000
_cell.length_c   1.000
_cell.angle_alpha   90.00
_cell.angle_beta   90.00
_cell.angle_gamma   90.00
#
_symmetry.space_group_name_H-M   'P 1'
#
loop_
_entity.id
_entity.type
_entity.pdbx_description
1 polymer ?
#
loop_
_entity_poly.entity_id
_entity_poly.type
_entity_poly.pdbx_seq_one_letter_code
_entity_poly.pdbx_strand_id
1 'polypeptide(L)'
;MDEASRQEIQECIELREEIERFMANTTIQGMDQSQLLEKWKHSVMLIGKYIRLFFDEELDIKYWEEDWPPPATMDDQLETLGRIRHFERYLRYAAHGRELFPLAGREHDGPRIHMESIHMDSLISYAVLARILFLTRRGRQGRGTFPTDGSLRYDNPDFEVEPEDVNGLLPQQYQFLRYVNRRKPLSLEWEAVVGLVGSITLEEYQLVETIYLQCEAEGILSPYTAKPVETFTTPGTSEALASDCGDCPACTKGFGDTGAEDVEPAVKTRCGHFMGKACLQTWVDVWEDEEKTGVPTCPHCRAPLDDLITVLPPNVQPVVREWMAYARSDSELDGEVDAFPLAAREQEAEQCFDVSLGVMLEKLETRRNRFLAYNDAVQEGIMQCLRIG
;
A
#
# COMPACT_ATOMS: atom_id res chain seq x y z
N MET A 1 28.55 -24.69 -3.65
CA MET A 1 27.57 -25.80 -3.67
C MET A 1 28.12 -27.15 -3.18
N ASP A 2 27.75 -27.50 -1.94
CA ASP A 2 27.97 -28.81 -1.34
C ASP A 2 26.98 -29.88 -1.87
N GLU A 3 27.10 -31.12 -1.39
CA GLU A 3 26.25 -32.24 -1.80
C GLU A 3 24.80 -32.11 -1.31
N ALA A 4 24.58 -31.46 -0.16
CA ALA A 4 23.22 -31.27 0.38
C ALA A 4 22.43 -30.33 -0.52
N SER A 5 23.03 -29.20 -0.92
CA SER A 5 22.41 -28.29 -1.87
C SER A 5 22.11 -28.98 -3.20
N ARG A 6 23.03 -29.79 -3.76
CA ARG A 6 22.76 -30.57 -4.99
C ARG A 6 21.55 -31.49 -4.87
N GLN A 7 21.40 -32.11 -3.71
CA GLN A 7 20.27 -32.99 -3.44
C GLN A 7 18.95 -32.19 -3.39
N GLU A 8 18.90 -31.08 -2.66
CA GLU A 8 17.71 -30.20 -2.57
C GLU A 8 17.25 -29.71 -3.95
N ILE A 9 18.21 -29.39 -4.83
CA ILE A 9 17.98 -28.96 -6.20
C ILE A 9 17.34 -30.07 -7.03
N GLN A 10 17.91 -31.26 -6.94
CA GLN A 10 17.39 -32.42 -7.64
C GLN A 10 15.96 -32.73 -7.16
N GLU A 11 15.71 -32.62 -5.86
CA GLU A 11 14.38 -32.74 -5.28
C GLU A 11 13.41 -31.66 -5.81
N CYS A 12 13.85 -30.41 -6.00
CA CYS A 12 13.03 -29.35 -6.61
C CYS A 12 12.65 -29.70 -8.06
N ILE A 13 13.61 -30.16 -8.87
CA ILE A 13 13.39 -30.53 -10.26
C ILE A 13 12.43 -31.72 -10.35
N GLU A 14 12.63 -32.75 -9.53
CA GLU A 14 11.76 -33.93 -9.49
C GLU A 14 10.33 -33.57 -9.08
N LEU A 15 10.18 -32.68 -8.10
CA LEU A 15 8.87 -32.21 -7.65
C LEU A 15 8.18 -31.34 -8.71
N ARG A 16 8.93 -30.50 -9.44
CA ARG A 16 8.42 -29.78 -10.62
C ARG A 16 7.87 -30.75 -11.66
N GLU A 17 8.62 -31.80 -11.99
CA GLU A 17 8.20 -32.83 -12.96
C GLU A 17 6.99 -33.65 -12.45
N GLU A 18 6.89 -33.90 -11.15
CA GLU A 18 5.71 -34.49 -10.52
C GLU A 18 4.48 -33.59 -10.69
N ILE A 19 4.62 -32.29 -10.44
CA ILE A 19 3.55 -31.29 -10.60
C ILE A 19 3.08 -31.22 -12.05
N GLU A 20 3.99 -31.12 -13.01
CA GLU A 20 3.66 -31.08 -14.43
C GLU A 20 2.94 -32.36 -14.88
N ARG A 21 3.41 -33.54 -14.46
CA ARG A 21 2.71 -34.81 -14.70
C ARG A 21 1.34 -34.87 -14.05
N PHE A 22 1.19 -34.35 -12.83
CA PHE A 22 -0.09 -34.30 -12.14
C PHE A 22 -1.11 -33.45 -12.91
N MET A 23 -0.72 -32.25 -13.35
CA MET A 23 -1.58 -31.37 -14.15
C MET A 23 -1.95 -32.03 -15.48
N ALA A 24 -0.96 -32.58 -16.20
CA ALA A 24 -1.17 -33.21 -17.51
C ALA A 24 -2.11 -34.44 -17.45
N ASN A 25 -2.06 -35.21 -16.37
CA ASN A 25 -2.84 -36.44 -16.21
C ASN A 25 -4.21 -36.22 -15.52
N THR A 26 -4.56 -34.99 -15.15
CA THR A 26 -5.81 -34.70 -14.43
C THR A 26 -6.83 -34.05 -15.36
N THR A 27 -7.77 -34.85 -15.87
CA THR A 27 -8.90 -34.36 -16.69
C THR A 27 -10.13 -34.14 -15.80
N ILE A 28 -10.57 -32.88 -15.67
CA ILE A 28 -11.71 -32.48 -14.81
C ILE A 28 -13.06 -33.00 -15.36
N GLN A 29 -13.17 -33.15 -16.68
CA GLN A 29 -14.42 -33.56 -17.34
C GLN A 29 -14.85 -34.96 -16.88
N GLY A 30 -16.09 -35.05 -16.39
CA GLY A 30 -16.69 -36.32 -15.94
C GLY A 30 -16.29 -36.75 -14.53
N MET A 31 -15.47 -35.96 -13.81
CA MET A 31 -15.20 -36.21 -12.40
C MET A 31 -16.42 -35.89 -11.54
N ASP A 32 -16.71 -36.77 -10.57
CA ASP A 32 -17.66 -36.47 -9.50
C ASP A 32 -17.04 -35.54 -8.44
N GLN A 33 -17.87 -35.06 -7.51
CA GLN A 33 -17.43 -34.13 -6.47
C GLN A 33 -16.36 -34.72 -5.54
N SER A 34 -16.41 -36.03 -5.26
CA SER A 34 -15.42 -36.69 -4.40
C SER A 34 -14.06 -36.75 -5.09
N GLN A 35 -14.04 -37.06 -6.38
CA GLN A 35 -12.83 -37.09 -7.20
C GLN A 35 -12.21 -35.68 -7.31
N LEU A 36 -13.04 -34.65 -7.53
CA LEU A 36 -12.57 -33.25 -7.56
C LEU A 36 -11.96 -32.83 -6.23
N LEU A 37 -12.60 -33.18 -5.11
CA LEU A 37 -12.08 -32.89 -3.77
C LEU A 37 -10.74 -33.58 -3.49
N GLU A 38 -10.57 -34.83 -3.96
CA GLU A 38 -9.31 -35.56 -3.84
C GLU A 38 -8.19 -34.88 -4.65
N LYS A 39 -8.48 -34.53 -5.92
CA LYS A 39 -7.51 -33.85 -6.80
C LYS A 39 -7.14 -32.47 -6.26
N TRP A 40 -8.10 -31.71 -5.76
CA TRP A 40 -7.85 -30.41 -5.13
C TRP A 40 -6.95 -30.55 -3.89
N LYS A 41 -7.24 -31.50 -2.98
CA LYS A 41 -6.36 -31.75 -1.82
C LYS A 41 -4.95 -32.15 -2.25
N HIS A 42 -4.83 -32.93 -3.31
CA HIS A 42 -3.54 -33.31 -3.88
C HIS A 42 -2.77 -32.09 -4.42
N SER A 43 -3.42 -31.20 -5.18
CA SER A 43 -2.77 -29.99 -5.68
C SER A 43 -2.30 -29.07 -4.54
N VAL A 44 -3.10 -28.91 -3.48
CA VAL A 44 -2.70 -28.14 -2.29
C VAL A 44 -1.47 -28.77 -1.61
N MET A 45 -1.42 -30.10 -1.52
CA MET A 45 -0.27 -30.82 -0.98
C MET A 45 1.00 -30.58 -1.81
N LEU A 46 0.90 -30.68 -3.14
CA LEU A 46 2.02 -30.46 -4.05
C LEU A 46 2.54 -29.02 -3.97
N ILE A 47 1.65 -28.03 -4.00
CA ILE A 47 2.01 -26.61 -3.83
C ILE A 47 2.73 -26.40 -2.49
N GLY A 48 2.19 -26.95 -1.40
CA GLY A 48 2.79 -26.81 -0.07
C GLY A 48 4.15 -27.49 0.05
N LYS A 49 4.37 -28.64 -0.60
CA LYS A 49 5.70 -29.27 -0.69
C LYS A 49 6.66 -28.41 -1.50
N TYR A 50 6.21 -27.93 -2.66
CA TYR A 50 7.03 -27.17 -3.60
C TYR A 50 7.50 -25.86 -2.99
N ILE A 51 6.61 -25.16 -2.31
CA ILE A 51 6.95 -23.88 -1.68
C ILE A 51 7.89 -24.07 -0.49
N ARG A 52 7.70 -25.11 0.33
CA ARG A 52 8.66 -25.39 1.41
C ARG A 52 10.05 -25.72 0.88
N LEU A 53 10.14 -26.41 -0.23
CA LEU A 53 11.43 -26.81 -0.81
C LEU A 53 12.10 -25.65 -1.56
N PHE A 54 11.31 -24.80 -2.22
CA PHE A 54 11.81 -23.72 -3.07
C PHE A 54 11.96 -22.37 -2.35
N PHE A 55 11.17 -22.10 -1.31
CA PHE A 55 11.19 -20.86 -0.51
C PHE A 55 11.54 -21.11 0.96
N ASP A 56 12.37 -22.12 1.24
CA ASP A 56 12.90 -22.27 2.60
C ASP A 56 13.70 -21.01 2.97
N GLU A 57 13.49 -20.48 4.18
CA GLU A 57 14.13 -19.24 4.64
C GLU A 57 15.67 -19.37 4.69
N GLU A 58 16.19 -20.59 4.87
CA GLU A 58 17.62 -20.87 4.80
C GLU A 58 18.20 -20.83 3.37
N LEU A 59 17.35 -21.04 2.37
CA LEU A 59 17.72 -21.00 0.95
C LEU A 59 17.73 -19.56 0.42
N ASP A 60 16.84 -18.68 0.92
CA ASP A 60 16.77 -17.25 0.54
C ASP A 60 18.13 -16.55 0.71
N ILE A 61 18.80 -16.74 1.85
CA ILE A 61 20.13 -16.15 2.11
C ILE A 61 21.22 -16.73 1.18
N LYS A 62 21.12 -18.00 0.78
CA LYS A 62 22.11 -18.67 -0.08
C LYS A 62 21.93 -18.37 -1.57
N TYR A 63 20.69 -18.12 -2.03
CA TYR A 63 20.38 -17.83 -3.43
C TYR A 63 21.07 -16.56 -3.94
N TRP A 64 21.25 -15.55 -3.09
CA TRP A 64 21.87 -14.29 -3.48
C TRP A 64 23.40 -14.34 -3.58
N GLU A 65 24.04 -15.38 -3.01
CA GLU A 65 25.51 -15.44 -2.92
C GLU A 65 26.17 -16.43 -3.91
N GLU A 66 25.46 -17.45 -4.44
CA GLU A 66 26.09 -18.58 -5.17
C GLU A 66 25.69 -18.80 -6.66
N ASP A 67 25.23 -17.80 -7.42
CA ASP A 67 24.84 -17.97 -8.86
C ASP A 67 23.82 -19.13 -9.06
N TRP A 68 22.94 -19.34 -8.07
CA TRP A 68 22.09 -20.51 -7.97
C TRP A 68 20.61 -20.12 -7.81
N PRO A 69 19.66 -20.83 -8.45
CA PRO A 69 19.82 -21.64 -9.67
C PRO A 69 20.09 -20.76 -10.90
N PRO A 70 20.50 -21.34 -12.05
CA PRO A 70 20.55 -20.57 -13.31
C PRO A 70 19.21 -19.88 -13.55
N PRO A 71 19.18 -18.60 -13.99
CA PRO A 71 17.94 -17.84 -14.13
C PRO A 71 16.84 -18.58 -14.92
N ALA A 72 17.20 -19.31 -15.97
CA ALA A 72 16.26 -20.11 -16.75
C ALA A 72 15.57 -21.22 -15.94
N THR A 73 16.29 -21.86 -15.00
CA THR A 73 15.72 -22.86 -14.10
C THR A 73 14.80 -22.20 -13.08
N MET A 74 15.12 -20.99 -12.62
CA MET A 74 14.25 -20.23 -11.71
C MET A 74 12.94 -19.85 -12.40
N ASP A 75 13.02 -19.32 -13.62
CA ASP A 75 11.86 -18.95 -14.42
C ASP A 75 10.93 -20.15 -14.65
N ASP A 76 11.48 -21.32 -15.01
CA ASP A 76 10.68 -22.54 -15.14
C ASP A 76 9.98 -22.92 -13.83
N GLN A 77 10.67 -22.77 -12.68
CA GLN A 77 10.13 -23.17 -11.39
C GLN A 77 8.98 -22.24 -10.97
N LEU A 78 9.14 -20.94 -11.20
CA LEU A 78 8.14 -19.90 -10.99
C LEU A 78 6.94 -20.08 -11.93
N GLU A 79 7.19 -20.42 -13.20
CA GLU A 79 6.15 -20.71 -14.18
C GLU A 79 5.32 -21.93 -13.76
N THR A 80 5.97 -23.05 -13.40
CA THR A 80 5.27 -24.24 -12.91
C THR A 80 4.45 -23.91 -11.66
N LEU A 81 4.98 -23.11 -10.72
CA LEU A 81 4.23 -22.65 -9.56
C LEU A 81 2.96 -21.87 -9.94
N GLY A 82 3.07 -20.94 -10.89
CA GLY A 82 1.92 -20.21 -11.41
C GLY A 82 0.87 -21.14 -11.99
N ARG A 83 1.29 -22.05 -12.87
CA ARG A 83 0.39 -23.01 -13.53
C ARG A 83 -0.32 -23.92 -12.53
N ILE A 84 0.38 -24.48 -11.53
CA ILE A 84 -0.27 -25.35 -10.53
C ILE A 84 -1.22 -24.58 -9.62
N ARG A 85 -0.96 -23.30 -9.31
CA ARG A 85 -1.88 -22.46 -8.52
C ARG A 85 -3.14 -22.12 -9.29
N HIS A 86 -3.02 -21.80 -10.59
CA HIS A 86 -4.20 -21.67 -11.44
C HIS A 86 -4.99 -22.98 -11.50
N PHE A 87 -4.30 -24.11 -11.69
CA PHE A 87 -4.95 -25.42 -11.73
C PHE A 87 -5.64 -25.78 -10.41
N GLU A 88 -5.01 -25.52 -9.27
CA GLU A 88 -5.61 -25.66 -7.93
C GLU A 88 -6.89 -24.84 -7.81
N ARG A 89 -6.87 -23.58 -8.28
CA ARG A 89 -8.04 -22.72 -8.27
C ARG A 89 -9.20 -23.33 -9.06
N TYR A 90 -8.96 -23.80 -10.28
CA TYR A 90 -9.99 -24.49 -11.08
C TYR A 90 -10.57 -25.71 -10.34
N LEU A 91 -9.71 -26.57 -9.78
CA LEU A 91 -10.12 -27.73 -9.01
C LEU A 91 -10.94 -27.35 -7.78
N ARG A 92 -10.54 -26.30 -7.05
CA ARG A 92 -11.24 -25.81 -5.86
C ARG A 92 -12.66 -25.37 -6.19
N TYR A 93 -12.86 -24.59 -7.25
CA TYR A 93 -14.20 -24.12 -7.63
C TYR A 93 -15.09 -25.27 -8.09
N ALA A 94 -14.55 -26.17 -8.93
CA ALA A 94 -15.26 -27.35 -9.37
C ALA A 94 -15.68 -28.24 -8.19
N ALA A 95 -14.77 -28.49 -7.23
CA ALA A 95 -15.04 -29.33 -6.05
C ALA A 95 -16.15 -28.76 -5.14
N HIS A 96 -16.32 -27.45 -5.12
CA HIS A 96 -17.36 -26.78 -4.32
C HIS A 96 -18.60 -26.39 -5.13
N GLY A 97 -18.66 -26.72 -6.42
CA GLY A 97 -19.76 -26.32 -7.30
C GLY A 97 -19.94 -24.80 -7.39
N ARG A 98 -18.84 -24.04 -7.33
CA ARG A 98 -18.86 -22.57 -7.42
C ARG A 98 -18.50 -22.09 -8.83
N GLU A 99 -19.04 -20.94 -9.20
CA GLU A 99 -18.71 -20.25 -10.45
C GLU A 99 -17.36 -19.56 -10.36
N LEU A 100 -16.49 -19.82 -11.33
CA LEU A 100 -15.17 -19.21 -11.44
C LEU A 100 -15.29 -17.81 -12.03
N PHE A 101 -14.75 -16.80 -11.36
CA PHE A 101 -14.65 -15.44 -11.88
C PHE A 101 -13.22 -15.13 -12.38
N PRO A 102 -13.01 -14.19 -13.30
CA PRO A 102 -11.67 -13.80 -13.74
C PRO A 102 -10.93 -13.03 -12.63
N LEU A 103 -9.63 -13.28 -12.47
CA LEU A 103 -8.77 -12.44 -11.62
C LEU A 103 -8.17 -11.30 -12.45
N ALA A 104 -8.33 -10.07 -11.96
CA ALA A 104 -7.82 -8.88 -12.62
C ALA A 104 -6.28 -8.93 -12.81
N GLY A 105 -5.81 -8.50 -13.98
CA GLY A 105 -4.39 -8.24 -14.26
C GLY A 105 -3.43 -9.43 -14.27
N ARG A 106 -3.88 -10.68 -14.05
CA ARG A 106 -2.99 -11.86 -14.01
C ARG A 106 -3.29 -12.93 -15.06
N GLU A 107 -4.48 -12.93 -15.67
CA GLU A 107 -4.80 -13.93 -16.70
C GLU A 107 -4.29 -13.56 -18.11
N HIS A 108 -3.95 -12.29 -18.35
CA HIS A 108 -3.53 -11.80 -19.68
C HIS A 108 -2.00 -11.78 -19.91
N ASP A 109 -1.19 -11.66 -18.85
CA ASP A 109 0.28 -11.57 -18.95
C ASP A 109 0.99 -12.93 -18.91
N GLY A 110 0.22 -14.03 -18.83
CA GLY A 110 0.73 -15.39 -18.68
C GLY A 110 1.20 -15.71 -17.25
N PRO A 111 1.63 -16.96 -16.99
CA PRO A 111 2.05 -17.44 -15.66
C PRO A 111 3.42 -16.89 -15.21
N ARG A 112 3.82 -15.68 -15.65
CA ARG A 112 5.05 -15.04 -15.18
C ARG A 112 4.84 -14.52 -13.76
N ILE A 113 5.06 -15.41 -12.81
CA ILE A 113 5.30 -15.01 -11.43
C ILE A 113 6.71 -14.39 -11.40
N HIS A 114 6.81 -13.07 -11.38
CA HIS A 114 8.08 -12.41 -11.03
C HIS A 114 8.43 -12.78 -9.58
N MET A 115 9.70 -13.02 -9.23
CA MET A 115 10.08 -13.26 -7.82
C MET A 115 9.59 -12.13 -6.88
N GLU A 116 9.55 -10.91 -7.41
CA GLU A 116 8.95 -9.71 -6.79
C GLU A 116 7.45 -9.88 -6.48
N SER A 117 6.73 -10.69 -7.26
CA SER A 117 5.32 -11.05 -7.03
C SER A 117 5.12 -12.20 -6.03
N ILE A 118 6.16 -13.00 -5.74
CA ILE A 118 6.15 -13.95 -4.59
C ILE A 118 6.49 -13.23 -3.30
N HIS A 119 7.40 -12.26 -3.40
CA HIS A 119 7.69 -11.29 -2.36
C HIS A 119 6.59 -10.24 -2.20
N MET A 120 5.55 -10.25 -3.04
CA MET A 120 4.40 -9.33 -3.05
C MET A 120 4.81 -7.99 -2.46
N ASP A 121 5.71 -7.27 -3.16
CA ASP A 121 6.44 -6.06 -2.70
C ASP A 121 6.14 -5.77 -1.26
N SER A 122 6.99 -6.21 -0.32
CA SER A 122 6.67 -6.22 1.12
C SER A 122 5.79 -5.04 1.57
N LEU A 123 6.06 -3.84 1.06
CA LEU A 123 5.25 -2.62 1.10
C LEU A 123 3.74 -2.76 0.73
N ILE A 124 3.35 -3.36 -0.40
CA ILE A 124 1.94 -3.63 -0.78
C ILE A 124 1.27 -4.50 0.28
N SER A 125 1.92 -5.57 0.71
CA SER A 125 1.39 -6.42 1.77
C SER A 125 1.27 -5.64 3.08
N TYR A 126 2.27 -4.83 3.42
CA TYR A 126 2.26 -3.96 4.59
C TYR A 126 1.19 -2.87 4.50
N ALA A 127 0.88 -2.34 3.32
CA ALA A 127 -0.18 -1.34 3.12
C ALA A 127 -1.56 -1.92 3.48
N VAL A 128 -1.82 -3.19 3.16
CA VAL A 128 -3.06 -3.88 3.60
C VAL A 128 -3.08 -4.07 5.12
N LEU A 129 -1.96 -4.46 5.72
CA LEU A 129 -1.85 -4.64 7.17
C LEU A 129 -1.99 -3.30 7.92
N ALA A 130 -1.38 -2.24 7.41
CA ALA A 130 -1.50 -0.85 7.85
C ALA A 130 -2.96 -0.39 7.79
N ARG A 131 -3.66 -0.70 6.69
CA ARG A 131 -5.10 -0.43 6.55
C ARG A 131 -5.92 -1.14 7.63
N ILE A 132 -5.69 -2.43 7.88
CA ILE A 132 -6.36 -3.17 8.96
C ILE A 132 -6.10 -2.52 10.32
N LEU A 133 -4.86 -2.13 10.59
CA LEU A 133 -4.45 -1.50 11.84
C LEU A 133 -5.12 -0.13 12.03
N PHE A 134 -5.09 0.71 11.00
CA PHE A 134 -5.78 2.00 10.94
C PHE A 134 -7.28 1.86 11.24
N LEU A 135 -7.96 0.95 10.53
CA LEU A 135 -9.39 0.67 10.71
C LEU A 135 -9.69 0.23 12.15
N THR A 136 -8.88 -0.70 12.68
CA THR A 136 -9.05 -1.23 14.04
C THR A 136 -8.85 -0.13 15.10
N ARG A 137 -7.83 0.72 14.94
CA ARG A 137 -7.54 1.84 15.85
C ARG A 137 -8.69 2.86 15.84
N ARG A 138 -9.11 3.32 14.66
CA ARG A 138 -10.21 4.27 14.49
C ARG A 138 -11.53 3.74 15.05
N GLY A 139 -11.85 2.48 14.77
CA GLY A 139 -13.03 1.80 15.31
C GLY A 139 -13.06 1.75 16.84
N ARG A 140 -11.93 1.42 17.50
CA ARG A 140 -11.81 1.44 18.97
C ARG A 140 -11.98 2.84 19.58
N GLN A 141 -11.60 3.88 18.83
CA GLN A 141 -11.72 5.27 19.24
C GLN A 141 -13.09 5.88 18.90
N GLY A 142 -13.99 5.14 18.22
CA GLY A 142 -15.26 5.68 17.72
C GLY A 142 -15.08 6.79 16.68
N ARG A 143 -13.92 6.86 16.01
CA ARG A 143 -13.61 7.85 14.99
C ARG A 143 -14.02 7.34 13.62
N GLY A 144 -14.51 8.24 12.77
CA GLY A 144 -14.73 7.96 11.36
C GLY A 144 -13.41 7.61 10.65
N THR A 145 -13.53 6.79 9.62
CA THR A 145 -12.42 6.36 8.76
C THR A 145 -12.33 7.17 7.47
N PHE A 146 -13.32 8.02 7.19
CA PHE A 146 -13.37 8.92 6.05
C PHE A 146 -13.17 10.36 6.53
N PRO A 147 -12.23 11.12 5.94
CA PRO A 147 -12.00 12.51 6.29
C PRO A 147 -13.19 13.40 5.85
N THR A 148 -13.48 14.44 6.63
CA THR A 148 -14.56 15.40 6.36
C THR A 148 -14.06 16.72 5.76
N ASP A 149 -12.75 16.96 5.81
CA ASP A 149 -12.07 18.15 5.28
C ASP A 149 -11.72 18.00 3.78
N GLY A 150 -11.92 16.81 3.23
CA GLY A 150 -11.64 16.50 1.85
C GLY A 150 -10.20 16.06 1.55
N SER A 151 -9.39 15.74 2.56
CA SER A 151 -8.12 15.06 2.33
C SER A 151 -8.31 13.63 1.78
N LEU A 152 -7.22 13.00 1.35
CA LEU A 152 -7.22 11.57 1.06
C LEU A 152 -7.33 10.78 2.36
N ARG A 153 -7.90 9.58 2.25
CA ARG A 153 -8.23 8.76 3.41
C ARG A 153 -7.02 8.40 4.26
N TYR A 154 -5.89 8.11 3.61
CA TYR A 154 -4.66 7.66 4.26
C TYR A 154 -3.64 8.78 4.46
N ASP A 155 -3.93 9.99 3.98
CA ASP A 155 -3.12 11.20 4.19
C ASP A 155 -3.36 11.76 5.59
N ASN A 156 -3.00 10.98 6.62
CA ASN A 156 -3.11 11.37 8.02
C ASN A 156 -2.13 10.58 8.89
N PRO A 157 -1.67 11.15 10.02
CA PRO A 157 -0.64 10.54 10.87
C PRO A 157 -1.08 9.25 11.58
N ASP A 158 -2.35 8.84 11.51
CA ASP A 158 -2.77 7.55 12.08
C ASP A 158 -2.51 6.36 11.13
N PHE A 159 -2.10 6.62 9.87
CA PHE A 159 -1.78 5.61 8.87
C PHE A 159 -0.26 5.53 8.66
N GLU A 160 0.31 4.38 9.03
CA GLU A 160 1.75 4.11 8.96
C GLU A 160 1.93 2.77 8.25
N VAL A 161 2.80 2.74 7.23
CA VAL A 161 3.09 1.52 6.44
C VAL A 161 4.38 0.85 6.89
N GLU A 162 5.14 1.48 7.80
CA GLU A 162 6.43 0.97 8.24
C GLU A 162 6.31 -0.43 8.87
N PRO A 163 7.09 -1.42 8.37
CA PRO A 163 7.01 -2.80 8.81
C PRO A 163 7.09 -2.98 10.33
N GLU A 164 8.00 -2.27 11.00
CA GLU A 164 8.25 -2.36 12.44
C GLU A 164 7.00 -1.97 13.24
N ASP A 165 6.37 -0.86 12.87
CA ASP A 165 5.18 -0.33 13.53
C ASP A 165 3.96 -1.22 13.29
N VAL A 166 3.78 -1.67 12.05
CA VAL A 166 2.69 -2.57 11.69
C VAL A 166 2.83 -3.91 12.42
N ASN A 167 4.04 -4.49 12.43
CA ASN A 167 4.29 -5.81 13.01
C ASN A 167 4.09 -5.84 14.53
N GLY A 168 4.48 -4.78 15.24
CA GLY A 168 4.33 -4.70 16.70
C GLY A 168 2.88 -4.50 17.16
N LEU A 169 2.01 -3.97 16.30
CA LEU A 169 0.69 -3.46 16.69
C LEU A 169 -0.48 -4.22 16.04
N LEU A 170 -0.20 -5.09 15.06
CA LEU A 170 -1.22 -5.89 14.39
C LEU A 170 -1.91 -6.88 15.36
N PRO A 171 -3.24 -6.86 15.47
CA PRO A 171 -3.97 -7.82 16.30
C PRO A 171 -3.68 -9.28 15.91
N GLN A 172 -3.62 -10.17 16.92
CA GLN A 172 -3.27 -11.59 16.74
C GLN A 172 -4.09 -12.28 15.63
N GLN A 173 -5.37 -11.95 15.51
CA GLN A 173 -6.28 -12.54 14.52
C GLN A 173 -5.92 -12.22 13.06
N TYR A 174 -5.12 -11.18 12.81
CA TYR A 174 -4.67 -10.79 11.47
C TYR A 174 -3.22 -11.19 11.19
N GLN A 175 -2.52 -11.79 12.16
CA GLN A 175 -1.12 -12.16 11.98
C GLN A 175 -0.90 -13.19 10.86
N PHE A 176 -1.91 -13.98 10.50
CA PHE A 176 -1.84 -14.91 9.37
C PHE A 176 -1.69 -14.20 8.01
N LEU A 177 -2.04 -12.92 7.93
CA LEU A 177 -1.82 -12.11 6.72
C LEU A 177 -0.37 -11.66 6.58
N ARG A 178 0.47 -11.77 7.62
CA ARG A 178 1.91 -11.47 7.51
C ARG A 178 2.62 -12.61 6.80
N TYR A 179 3.39 -12.29 5.75
CA TYR A 179 4.11 -13.30 4.97
C TYR A 179 4.93 -14.26 5.86
N VAL A 180 5.75 -13.72 6.76
CA VAL A 180 6.59 -14.48 7.69
C VAL A 180 5.85 -15.41 8.66
N ASN A 181 4.54 -15.19 8.86
CA ASN A 181 3.73 -16.01 9.77
C ASN A 181 2.88 -17.04 9.02
N ARG A 182 2.87 -17.00 7.68
CA ARG A 182 2.03 -17.88 6.87
C ARG A 182 2.62 -19.28 6.86
N ARG A 183 1.84 -20.26 7.34
CA ARG A 183 2.17 -21.69 7.18
C ARG A 183 1.90 -22.21 5.77
N LYS A 184 1.10 -21.47 5.00
CA LYS A 184 0.68 -21.79 3.64
C LYS A 184 0.56 -20.49 2.84
N PRO A 185 0.78 -20.54 1.52
CA PRO A 185 0.49 -19.41 0.65
C PRO A 185 -0.97 -19.02 0.72
N LEU A 186 -1.24 -17.75 0.42
CA LEU A 186 -2.60 -17.30 0.17
C LEU A 186 -3.14 -17.93 -1.11
N SER A 187 -4.46 -18.08 -1.17
CA SER A 187 -5.14 -18.39 -2.44
C SER A 187 -4.92 -17.25 -3.45
N LEU A 188 -5.05 -17.52 -4.75
CA LEU A 188 -4.90 -16.48 -5.78
C LEU A 188 -5.89 -15.32 -5.62
N GLU A 189 -7.07 -15.55 -5.05
CA GLU A 189 -8.07 -14.53 -4.73
C GLU A 189 -7.56 -13.58 -3.65
N TRP A 190 -7.05 -14.13 -2.55
CA TRP A 190 -6.42 -13.34 -1.50
C TRP A 190 -5.21 -12.57 -2.00
N GLU A 191 -4.41 -13.13 -2.90
CA GLU A 191 -3.31 -12.38 -3.51
C GLU A 191 -3.80 -11.27 -4.43
N ALA A 192 -4.88 -11.50 -5.19
CA ALA A 192 -5.49 -10.46 -6.00
C ALA A 192 -6.04 -9.33 -5.10
N VAL A 193 -6.70 -9.67 -4.00
CA VAL A 193 -7.14 -8.69 -2.99
C VAL A 193 -5.95 -7.93 -2.42
N VAL A 194 -4.95 -8.64 -1.88
CA VAL A 194 -3.79 -8.00 -1.25
C VAL A 194 -3.05 -7.13 -2.25
N GLY A 195 -2.88 -7.60 -3.48
CA GLY A 195 -2.21 -6.89 -4.57
C GLY A 195 -2.94 -5.61 -4.94
N LEU A 196 -4.23 -5.70 -5.28
CA LEU A 196 -5.01 -4.53 -5.70
C LEU A 196 -5.26 -3.56 -4.55
N VAL A 197 -5.68 -4.06 -3.38
CA VAL A 197 -5.95 -3.21 -2.22
C VAL A 197 -4.66 -2.55 -1.74
N GLY A 198 -3.56 -3.29 -1.66
CA GLY A 198 -2.28 -2.75 -1.23
C GLY A 198 -1.73 -1.71 -2.20
N SER A 199 -1.74 -2.00 -3.52
CA SER A 199 -1.31 -1.06 -4.57
C SER A 199 -2.12 0.23 -4.54
N ILE A 200 -3.46 0.14 -4.58
CA ILE A 200 -4.33 1.34 -4.54
C ILE A 200 -4.15 2.11 -3.24
N THR A 201 -4.03 1.41 -2.10
CA THR A 201 -3.82 2.07 -0.79
C THR A 201 -2.50 2.82 -0.76
N LEU A 202 -1.42 2.21 -1.27
CA LEU A 202 -0.09 2.82 -1.31
C LEU A 202 -0.06 4.02 -2.27
N GLU A 203 -0.63 3.84 -3.47
CA GLU A 203 -0.79 4.90 -4.47
C GLU A 203 -1.54 6.10 -3.88
N GLU A 204 -2.65 5.87 -3.18
CA GLU A 204 -3.40 6.95 -2.52
C GLU A 204 -2.67 7.58 -1.34
N TYR A 205 -1.93 6.78 -0.57
CA TYR A 205 -1.16 7.27 0.55
C TYR A 205 -0.01 8.17 0.10
N GLN A 206 0.71 7.78 -0.95
CA GLN A 206 1.95 8.43 -1.36
C GLN A 206 1.79 9.41 -2.53
N LEU A 207 0.64 9.44 -3.22
CA LEU A 207 0.47 10.17 -4.49
C LEU A 207 1.09 11.56 -4.49
N VAL A 208 0.66 12.41 -3.56
CA VAL A 208 1.03 13.82 -3.59
C VAL A 208 2.52 13.99 -3.26
N GLU A 209 3.03 13.19 -2.33
CA GLU A 209 4.45 13.16 -1.97
C GLU A 209 5.31 12.65 -3.13
N THR A 210 4.92 11.56 -3.81
CA THR A 210 5.64 11.02 -4.97
C THR A 210 5.72 12.06 -6.10
N ILE A 211 4.62 12.74 -6.42
CA ILE A 211 4.62 13.79 -7.45
C ILE A 211 5.52 14.95 -7.04
N TYR A 212 5.45 15.37 -5.77
CA TYR A 212 6.29 16.44 -5.25
C TYR A 212 7.78 16.10 -5.39
N LEU A 213 8.18 14.93 -4.87
CA LEU A 213 9.57 14.44 -4.93
C LEU A 213 10.05 14.29 -6.37
N GLN A 214 9.16 13.88 -7.28
CA GLN A 214 9.49 13.83 -8.70
C GLN A 214 9.72 15.22 -9.29
N CYS A 215 8.84 16.18 -9.03
CA CYS A 215 9.04 17.56 -9.49
C CYS A 215 10.31 18.19 -8.90
N GLU A 216 10.68 17.84 -7.66
CA GLU A 216 11.92 18.24 -7.02
C GLU A 216 13.14 17.62 -7.70
N ALA A 217 13.12 16.30 -7.97
CA ALA A 217 14.19 15.60 -8.66
C ALA A 217 14.45 16.13 -10.08
N GLU A 218 13.40 16.58 -10.76
CA GLU A 218 13.44 17.20 -12.09
C GLU A 218 13.81 18.71 -12.04
N GLY A 219 14.01 19.28 -10.85
CA GLY A 219 14.35 20.70 -10.66
C GLY A 219 13.22 21.67 -11.01
N ILE A 220 11.99 21.19 -11.21
CA ILE A 220 10.79 22.01 -11.44
C ILE A 220 10.41 22.73 -10.14
N LEU A 221 10.51 22.00 -9.04
CA LEU A 221 10.43 22.57 -7.70
C LEU A 221 11.85 22.67 -7.17
N SER A 222 12.21 23.82 -6.61
CA SER A 222 13.39 23.89 -5.77
C SER A 222 13.13 23.06 -4.52
N PRO A 223 14.07 22.19 -4.10
CA PRO A 223 14.15 21.80 -2.70
C PRO A 223 14.11 23.10 -1.90
N TYR A 224 13.00 23.33 -1.22
CA TYR A 224 12.86 24.26 -0.10
C TYR A 224 13.61 25.60 -0.27
N THR A 225 13.06 26.51 -1.08
CA THR A 225 13.31 27.93 -0.81
C THR A 225 12.54 28.28 0.45
N ALA A 226 13.25 28.67 1.52
CA ALA A 226 12.68 29.08 2.81
C ALA A 226 11.35 29.80 2.61
N LYS A 227 10.25 29.07 2.84
CA LYS A 227 8.93 29.62 2.57
C LYS A 227 8.56 30.51 3.73
N PRO A 228 8.23 31.78 3.48
CA PRO A 228 7.64 32.62 4.52
C PRO A 228 6.41 31.90 5.06
N VAL A 229 6.27 31.79 6.39
CA VAL A 229 5.14 31.12 7.04
C VAL A 229 3.77 31.61 6.58
N GLU A 230 3.69 32.84 6.07
CA GLU A 230 2.50 33.45 5.49
C GLU A 230 2.00 32.77 4.21
N THR A 231 2.85 31.98 3.54
CA THR A 231 2.46 31.25 2.32
C THR A 231 1.55 30.06 2.61
N PHE A 232 1.60 29.51 3.83
CA PHE A 232 0.83 28.33 4.24
C PHE A 232 0.06 28.52 5.57
N THR A 233 0.03 29.74 6.11
CA THR A 233 -0.77 30.10 7.28
C THR A 233 -1.66 31.32 7.02
N THR A 234 -2.59 31.60 7.93
CA THR A 234 -3.41 32.82 7.91
C THR A 234 -3.17 33.65 9.18
N PRO A 235 -3.30 34.99 9.16
CA PRO A 235 -3.23 35.79 10.38
C PRO A 235 -4.26 35.31 11.42
N GLY A 236 -3.84 35.08 12.66
CA GLY A 236 -4.65 34.40 13.69
C GLY A 236 -4.75 35.11 15.04
N THR A 237 -4.07 36.24 15.26
CA THR A 237 -3.97 36.90 16.58
C THR A 237 -5.34 37.14 17.24
N SER A 238 -6.29 37.74 16.52
CA SER A 238 -7.61 38.05 17.09
C SER A 238 -8.41 36.80 17.46
N GLU A 239 -8.33 35.74 16.65
CA GLU A 239 -9.01 34.47 16.93
C GLU A 239 -8.37 33.74 18.11
N ALA A 240 -7.04 33.76 18.22
CA ALA A 240 -6.30 33.13 19.30
C ALA A 240 -6.66 33.77 20.66
N LEU A 241 -6.65 35.10 20.72
CA LEU A 241 -7.05 35.87 21.91
C LEU A 241 -8.53 35.64 22.29
N ALA A 242 -9.41 35.41 21.32
CA ALA A 242 -10.82 35.10 21.56
C ALA A 242 -11.06 33.66 22.03
N SER A 243 -10.10 32.75 21.81
CA SER A 243 -10.23 31.30 22.07
C SER A 243 -9.52 30.83 23.34
N ASP A 244 -9.15 31.76 24.25
CA ASP A 244 -8.30 31.50 25.43
C ASP A 244 -6.93 30.87 25.10
N CYS A 245 -6.50 30.90 23.84
CA CYS A 245 -5.16 30.51 23.40
C CYS A 245 -4.27 31.75 23.38
N GLY A 246 -4.06 32.36 24.54
CA GLY A 246 -3.40 33.67 24.65
C GLY A 246 -1.90 33.68 24.39
N ASP A 247 -1.23 32.52 24.43
CA ASP A 247 0.23 32.42 24.38
C ASP A 247 0.71 31.45 23.28
N CYS A 248 1.89 31.74 22.72
CA CYS A 248 2.58 30.86 21.79
C CYS A 248 3.05 29.59 22.50
N PRO A 249 2.68 28.38 22.02
CA PRO A 249 3.07 27.13 22.69
C PRO A 249 4.57 26.83 22.61
N ALA A 250 5.31 27.48 21.70
CA ALA A 250 6.74 27.28 21.54
C ALA A 250 7.59 28.16 22.47
N CYS A 251 7.26 29.46 22.59
CA CYS A 251 8.06 30.43 23.34
C CYS A 251 7.38 30.97 24.59
N THR A 252 6.11 30.60 24.86
CA THR A 252 5.27 31.06 25.99
C THR A 252 5.00 32.57 26.04
N LYS A 253 5.37 33.32 25.00
CA LYS A 253 5.02 34.74 24.88
C LYS A 253 3.56 34.91 24.50
N GLY A 254 2.94 35.96 25.04
CA GLY A 254 1.57 36.32 24.69
C GLY A 254 1.42 36.70 23.23
N PHE A 255 0.26 36.41 22.66
CA PHE A 255 -0.09 36.88 21.33
C PHE A 255 -0.51 38.35 21.37
N GLY A 256 -0.11 39.11 20.37
CA GLY A 256 -0.47 40.52 20.28
C GLY A 256 -0.16 41.12 18.92
N ASP A 257 -0.74 42.29 18.68
CA ASP A 257 -0.42 43.07 17.48
C ASP A 257 1.01 43.63 17.60
N THR A 258 1.68 43.76 16.45
CA THR A 258 3.05 44.26 16.35
C THR A 258 3.20 45.61 17.04
N GLY A 259 3.99 45.68 18.13
CA GLY A 259 4.38 46.95 18.75
C GLY A 259 4.55 46.94 20.27
N ALA A 260 4.07 45.92 20.99
CA ALA A 260 4.35 45.77 22.42
C ALA A 260 5.59 44.90 22.66
N GLU A 261 6.38 45.27 23.67
CA GLU A 261 7.45 44.39 24.18
C GLU A 261 6.82 43.11 24.73
N ASP A 262 7.45 41.97 24.46
CA ASP A 262 7.04 40.62 24.91
C ASP A 262 5.77 39.99 24.30
N VAL A 263 5.26 40.51 23.17
CA VAL A 263 4.19 39.83 22.40
C VAL A 263 4.62 39.46 20.98
N GLU A 264 3.98 38.42 20.43
CA GLU A 264 4.23 37.92 19.08
C GLU A 264 2.93 37.83 18.28
N PRO A 265 2.89 38.24 16.99
CA PRO A 265 1.73 38.00 16.14
C PRO A 265 1.45 36.51 15.98
N ALA A 266 0.20 36.10 16.18
CA ALA A 266 -0.19 34.71 15.94
C ALA A 266 -0.55 34.48 14.48
N VAL A 267 -0.16 33.32 13.96
CA VAL A 267 -0.65 32.75 12.71
C VAL A 267 -1.44 31.48 13.01
N LYS A 268 -2.48 31.23 12.23
CA LYS A 268 -3.29 30.02 12.27
C LYS A 268 -2.85 29.07 11.17
N THR A 269 -2.39 27.89 11.57
CA THR A 269 -2.00 26.81 10.66
C THR A 269 -3.23 26.17 10.02
N ARG A 270 -3.05 25.38 8.95
CA ARG A 270 -4.14 24.66 8.29
C ARG A 270 -4.86 23.68 9.22
N CYS A 271 -4.14 23.07 10.15
CA CYS A 271 -4.72 22.21 11.19
C CYS A 271 -5.42 22.98 12.33
N GLY A 272 -5.55 24.30 12.21
CA GLY A 272 -6.32 25.15 13.12
C GLY A 272 -5.59 25.58 14.40
N HIS A 273 -4.33 25.18 14.59
CA HIS A 273 -3.55 25.60 15.75
C HIS A 273 -2.96 27.01 15.55
N PHE A 274 -2.88 27.76 16.65
CA PHE A 274 -2.25 29.08 16.68
C PHE A 274 -0.78 28.96 17.10
N MET A 275 0.10 29.60 16.35
CA MET A 275 1.54 29.64 16.63
C MET A 275 2.04 31.08 16.51
N GLY A 276 3.08 31.41 17.27
CA GLY A 276 3.82 32.65 17.05
C GLY A 276 4.44 32.63 15.65
N LYS A 277 4.27 33.71 14.89
CA LYS A 277 4.75 33.80 13.50
C LYS A 277 6.26 33.57 13.37
N ALA A 278 7.07 34.25 14.19
CA ALA A 278 8.52 34.10 14.18
C ALA A 278 8.93 32.73 14.72
N CYS A 279 8.26 32.22 15.75
CA CYS A 279 8.51 30.88 16.26
C CYS A 279 8.25 29.79 15.22
N LEU A 280 7.16 29.92 14.45
CA LEU A 280 6.85 28.99 13.37
C LEU A 280 7.84 29.12 12.21
N GLN A 281 8.33 30.33 11.92
CA GLN A 281 9.37 30.52 10.91
C GLN A 281 10.67 29.84 11.34
N THR A 282 11.13 30.08 12.57
CA THR A 282 12.32 29.39 13.11
C THR A 282 12.15 27.87 13.11
N TRP A 283 10.95 27.36 13.38
CA TRP A 283 10.68 25.92 13.29
C TRP A 283 10.89 25.38 11.86
N VAL A 284 10.43 26.11 10.85
CA VAL A 284 10.58 25.77 9.43
C VAL A 284 12.04 25.89 9.02
N ASP A 285 12.72 26.98 9.38
CA ASP A 285 14.14 27.21 9.08
C ASP A 285 15.01 26.09 9.67
N VAL A 286 14.78 25.70 10.93
CA VAL A 286 15.51 24.59 11.58
C VAL A 286 15.20 23.25 10.91
N TRP A 287 13.96 23.03 10.49
CA TRP A 287 13.60 21.81 9.75
C TRP A 287 14.39 21.71 8.44
N GLU A 288 14.56 22.83 7.74
CA GLU A 288 15.33 22.94 6.49
C GLU A 288 16.83 22.75 6.74
N ASP A 289 17.40 23.40 7.75
CA ASP A 289 18.82 23.31 8.11
C ASP A 289 19.26 21.88 8.50
N GLU A 290 18.33 21.07 8.99
CA GLU A 290 18.57 19.67 9.37
C GLU A 290 18.43 18.68 8.19
N GLU A 291 18.24 19.18 6.95
CA GLU A 291 18.06 18.38 5.73
C GLU A 291 16.94 17.31 5.87
N LYS A 292 15.90 17.61 6.67
CA LYS A 292 14.77 16.71 6.85
C LYS A 292 13.98 16.61 5.55
N THR A 293 13.70 15.39 5.11
CA THR A 293 12.85 15.13 3.94
C THR A 293 11.38 15.47 4.25
N GLY A 294 10.65 15.90 3.22
CA GLY A 294 9.21 16.19 3.29
C GLY A 294 8.85 17.57 3.83
N VAL A 295 7.55 17.79 4.09
CA VAL A 295 7.00 19.09 4.47
C VAL A 295 7.18 19.37 5.96
N PRO A 296 7.55 20.60 6.36
CA PRO A 296 7.51 21.02 7.75
C PRO A 296 6.16 20.71 8.40
N THR A 297 6.19 20.13 9.59
CA THR A 297 4.98 19.74 10.32
C THR A 297 4.64 20.74 11.42
N CYS A 298 3.36 20.84 11.78
CA CYS A 298 2.88 21.69 12.86
C CYS A 298 3.54 21.27 14.19
N PRO A 299 4.19 22.17 14.93
CA PRO A 299 4.85 21.80 16.19
C PRO A 299 3.90 21.22 17.25
N HIS A 300 2.61 21.58 17.18
CA HIS A 300 1.60 21.15 18.13
C HIS A 300 1.05 19.74 17.83
N CYS A 301 0.61 19.49 16.59
CA CYS A 301 -0.10 18.25 16.23
C CYS A 301 0.59 17.40 15.16
N ARG A 302 1.76 17.82 14.67
CA ARG A 302 2.55 17.16 13.63
C ARG A 302 1.86 17.03 12.27
N ALA A 303 0.70 17.65 12.05
CA ALA A 303 0.09 17.74 10.74
C ALA A 303 0.97 18.57 9.77
N PRO A 304 1.08 18.21 8.48
CA PRO A 304 1.81 19.01 7.48
C PRO A 304 1.34 20.47 7.47
N LEU A 305 2.29 21.41 7.42
CA LEU A 305 1.98 22.85 7.42
C LEU A 305 1.56 23.34 6.04
N ASP A 306 2.14 22.81 4.98
CA ASP A 306 1.88 23.21 3.60
C ASP A 306 0.89 22.27 2.90
N ASP A 307 0.15 22.77 1.92
CA ASP A 307 -0.61 21.94 0.99
C ASP A 307 0.31 21.54 -0.15
N LEU A 308 0.81 20.31 -0.11
CA LEU A 308 1.67 19.81 -1.18
C LEU A 308 1.04 19.99 -2.57
N ILE A 309 -0.29 19.93 -2.70
CA ILE A 309 -0.96 20.11 -3.99
C ILE A 309 -0.81 21.56 -4.50
N THR A 310 -0.82 22.54 -3.60
CA THR A 310 -0.74 23.96 -3.99
C THR A 310 0.65 24.36 -4.49
N VAL A 311 1.67 23.58 -4.12
CA VAL A 311 3.06 23.83 -4.49
C VAL A 311 3.44 23.10 -5.78
N LEU A 312 2.66 22.08 -6.18
CA LEU A 312 2.82 21.43 -7.47
C LEU A 312 2.64 22.42 -8.62
N PRO A 313 3.23 22.14 -9.80
CA PRO A 313 3.05 22.97 -10.99
C PRO A 313 1.56 23.23 -11.30
N PRO A 314 1.16 24.46 -11.67
CA PRO A 314 -0.25 24.82 -11.88
C PRO A 314 -1.02 23.93 -12.86
N ASN A 315 -0.34 23.32 -13.83
CA ASN A 315 -0.90 22.38 -14.80
C ASN A 315 -1.08 20.96 -14.23
N VAL A 316 -0.33 20.59 -13.20
CA VAL A 316 -0.44 19.28 -12.51
C VAL A 316 -1.53 19.31 -11.44
N GLN A 317 -1.71 20.43 -10.72
CA GLN A 317 -2.67 20.50 -9.60
C GLN A 317 -4.11 20.07 -9.95
N PRO A 318 -4.71 20.46 -11.10
CA PRO A 318 -6.07 20.06 -11.45
C PRO A 318 -6.20 18.54 -11.59
N VAL A 319 -5.21 17.88 -12.18
CA VAL A 319 -5.19 16.41 -12.38
C VAL A 319 -5.17 15.70 -11.04
N VAL A 320 -4.31 16.14 -10.12
CA VAL A 320 -4.23 15.58 -8.76
C VAL A 320 -5.54 15.77 -7.99
N ARG A 321 -6.13 16.97 -8.05
CA ARG A 321 -7.42 17.25 -7.39
C ARG A 321 -8.57 16.43 -7.98
N GLU A 322 -8.57 16.21 -9.29
CA GLU A 322 -9.57 15.38 -9.98
C GLU A 322 -9.47 13.91 -9.52
N TRP A 323 -8.26 13.34 -9.47
CA TRP A 323 -8.04 12.01 -8.92
C TRP A 323 -8.51 11.92 -7.46
N MET A 324 -8.13 12.87 -6.60
CA MET A 324 -8.57 12.85 -5.19
C MET A 324 -10.09 12.93 -5.06
N ALA A 325 -10.76 13.70 -5.91
CA ALA A 325 -12.22 13.75 -5.95
C ALA A 325 -12.80 12.39 -6.40
N TYR A 326 -12.21 11.75 -7.42
CA TYR A 326 -12.60 10.42 -7.89
C TYR A 326 -12.42 9.36 -6.80
N ALA A 327 -11.24 9.26 -6.18
CA ALA A 327 -10.94 8.29 -5.12
C ALA A 327 -11.92 8.41 -3.95
N ARG A 328 -12.34 9.63 -3.58
CA ARG A 328 -13.34 9.87 -2.52
C ARG A 328 -14.78 9.59 -2.95
N SER A 329 -15.06 9.57 -4.25
CA SER A 329 -16.45 9.47 -4.75
C SER A 329 -17.08 8.09 -4.51
N ASP A 330 -16.26 7.05 -4.32
CA ASP A 330 -16.70 5.67 -4.14
C ASP A 330 -16.45 5.15 -2.72
N SER A 331 -17.04 5.85 -1.75
CA SER A 331 -16.97 5.44 -0.33
C SER A 331 -17.63 4.09 -0.05
N GLU A 332 -18.54 3.63 -0.92
CA GLU A 332 -19.19 2.33 -0.81
C GLU A 332 -18.21 1.20 -1.13
N LEU A 333 -17.47 1.31 -2.26
CA LEU A 333 -16.38 0.38 -2.57
C LEU A 333 -15.34 0.35 -1.45
N ASP A 334 -14.96 1.50 -0.91
CA ASP A 334 -14.03 1.55 0.22
C ASP A 334 -14.55 0.81 1.45
N GLY A 335 -15.86 0.90 1.73
CA GLY A 335 -16.52 0.15 2.79
C GLY A 335 -16.55 -1.37 2.53
N GLU A 336 -16.83 -1.80 1.29
CA GLU A 336 -16.75 -3.21 0.87
C GLU A 336 -15.33 -3.76 1.09
N VAL A 337 -14.32 -2.99 0.65
CA VAL A 337 -12.90 -3.34 0.73
C VAL A 337 -12.40 -3.37 2.16
N ASP A 338 -12.91 -2.53 3.06
CA ASP A 338 -12.56 -2.57 4.48
C ASP A 338 -13.19 -3.76 5.20
N ALA A 339 -14.45 -4.05 4.88
CA ALA A 339 -15.19 -5.13 5.52
C ALA A 339 -14.52 -6.49 5.27
N PHE A 340 -13.99 -6.70 4.08
CA PHE A 340 -13.36 -7.96 3.68
C PHE A 340 -12.16 -8.38 4.58
N PRO A 341 -11.05 -7.61 4.69
CA PRO A 341 -9.93 -7.96 5.54
C PRO A 341 -10.27 -7.89 7.04
N LEU A 342 -11.22 -7.06 7.46
CA LEU A 342 -11.66 -7.01 8.86
C LEU A 342 -12.43 -8.27 9.29
N ALA A 343 -13.27 -8.79 8.39
CA ALA A 343 -14.00 -10.05 8.58
C ALA A 343 -13.09 -11.27 8.47
N ALA A 344 -11.93 -11.15 7.82
CA ALA A 344 -11.02 -12.25 7.56
C ALA A 344 -10.66 -13.09 8.80
N ARG A 345 -10.76 -14.40 8.65
CA ARG A 345 -10.30 -15.40 9.62
C ARG A 345 -9.40 -16.38 8.90
N GLU A 346 -8.33 -16.81 9.55
CA GLU A 346 -7.38 -17.78 8.99
C GLU A 346 -8.09 -19.06 8.52
N GLN A 347 -9.11 -19.52 9.27
CA GLN A 347 -9.86 -20.73 8.94
C GLN A 347 -10.78 -20.56 7.71
N GLU A 348 -11.15 -19.33 7.38
CA GLU A 348 -12.07 -18.98 6.29
C GLU A 348 -11.35 -18.48 5.05
N ALA A 349 -10.03 -18.30 5.13
CA ALA A 349 -9.22 -17.77 4.03
C ALA A 349 -9.31 -18.67 2.78
N GLU A 350 -9.48 -19.97 2.94
CA GLU A 350 -9.65 -20.91 1.83
C GLU A 350 -11.09 -20.91 1.27
N GLN A 351 -12.05 -20.17 1.84
CA GLN A 351 -13.49 -20.18 1.48
C GLN A 351 -14.05 -18.85 0.93
N CYS A 352 -13.24 -17.80 0.94
CA CYS A 352 -13.64 -16.43 0.62
C CYS A 352 -13.74 -16.13 -0.90
N PHE A 353 -14.17 -17.11 -1.70
CA PHE A 353 -14.14 -17.03 -3.16
C PHE A 353 -15.56 -17.07 -3.74
N ASP A 354 -16.29 -15.97 -3.61
CA ASP A 354 -17.66 -15.82 -4.14
C ASP A 354 -17.75 -14.75 -5.23
N VAL A 355 -18.91 -14.68 -5.88
CA VAL A 355 -19.16 -13.73 -6.97
C VAL A 355 -19.06 -12.27 -6.49
N SER A 356 -19.43 -11.98 -5.23
CA SER A 356 -19.27 -10.63 -4.67
C SER A 356 -17.81 -10.22 -4.57
N LEU A 357 -16.90 -11.13 -4.20
CA LEU A 357 -15.47 -10.85 -4.25
C LEU A 357 -15.02 -10.53 -5.69
N GLY A 358 -15.47 -11.31 -6.68
CA GLY A 358 -15.17 -11.04 -8.09
C GLY A 358 -15.60 -9.64 -8.53
N VAL A 359 -16.82 -9.22 -8.17
CA VAL A 359 -17.34 -7.88 -8.47
C VAL A 359 -16.52 -6.78 -7.77
N MET A 360 -16.16 -6.97 -6.50
CA MET A 360 -15.32 -6.01 -5.78
C MET A 360 -13.94 -5.86 -6.44
N LEU A 361 -13.32 -6.97 -6.86
CA LEU A 361 -12.03 -6.95 -7.56
C LEU A 361 -12.11 -6.25 -8.92
N GLU A 362 -13.20 -6.40 -9.67
CA GLU A 362 -13.42 -5.69 -10.94
C GLU A 362 -13.56 -4.17 -10.74
N LYS A 363 -14.27 -3.74 -9.69
CA LYS A 363 -14.35 -2.33 -9.31
C LYS A 363 -12.98 -1.76 -8.91
N LEU A 364 -12.20 -2.50 -8.10
CA LEU A 364 -10.83 -2.12 -7.73
C LEU A 364 -9.92 -2.02 -8.96
N GLU A 365 -10.00 -2.98 -9.87
CA GLU A 365 -9.24 -2.95 -11.12
C GLU A 365 -9.59 -1.73 -11.97
N THR A 366 -10.87 -1.36 -12.02
CA THR A 366 -11.31 -0.13 -12.67
C THR A 366 -10.69 1.10 -12.01
N ARG A 367 -10.65 1.17 -10.67
CA ARG A 367 -9.99 2.26 -9.91
C ARG A 367 -8.49 2.32 -10.20
N ARG A 368 -7.79 1.19 -10.24
CA ARG A 368 -6.37 1.10 -10.61
C ARG A 368 -6.13 1.60 -12.04
N ASN A 369 -6.92 1.15 -13.01
CA ASN A 369 -6.77 1.58 -14.40
C ASN A 369 -7.05 3.09 -14.57
N ARG A 370 -7.97 3.64 -13.77
CA ARG A 370 -8.17 5.09 -13.69
C ARG A 370 -6.94 5.79 -13.11
N PHE A 371 -6.37 5.28 -12.01
CA PHE A 371 -5.15 5.81 -11.43
C PHE A 371 -4.01 5.87 -12.45
N LEU A 372 -3.77 4.78 -13.19
CA LEU A 372 -2.73 4.74 -14.23
C LEU A 372 -2.91 5.85 -15.27
N ALA A 373 -4.15 6.07 -15.74
CA ALA A 373 -4.43 7.17 -16.67
C ALA A 373 -4.20 8.57 -16.06
N TYR A 374 -4.49 8.76 -14.76
CA TYR A 374 -4.15 10.00 -14.05
C TYR A 374 -2.65 10.17 -13.89
N ASN A 375 -1.92 9.11 -13.58
CA ASN A 375 -0.47 9.14 -13.48
C ASN A 375 0.14 9.56 -14.82
N ASP A 376 -0.30 8.98 -15.94
CA ASP A 376 0.14 9.40 -17.28
C ASP A 376 -0.11 10.89 -17.54
N ALA A 377 -1.28 11.41 -17.12
CA ALA A 377 -1.60 12.82 -17.25
C ALA A 377 -0.73 13.73 -16.37
N VAL A 378 -0.40 13.30 -15.14
CA VAL A 378 0.56 13.97 -14.26
C VAL A 378 1.94 13.99 -14.90
N GLN A 379 2.41 12.86 -15.44
CA GLN A 379 3.71 12.75 -16.11
C GLN A 379 3.80 13.70 -17.31
N GLU A 380 2.77 13.77 -18.16
CA GLU A 380 2.75 14.74 -19.26
C GLU A 380 2.75 16.19 -18.73
N GLY A 381 2.06 16.46 -17.61
CA GLY A 381 2.10 17.77 -16.95
C GLY A 381 3.51 18.15 -16.48
N ILE A 382 4.23 17.23 -15.84
CA ILE A 382 5.63 17.42 -15.42
C ILE A 382 6.51 17.66 -16.65
N MET A 383 6.38 16.85 -17.70
CA MET A 383 7.15 17.00 -18.94
C MET A 383 6.90 18.34 -19.65
N GLN A 384 5.69 18.90 -19.55
CA GLN A 384 5.40 20.23 -20.08
C GLN A 384 6.16 21.34 -19.35
N CYS A 385 6.33 21.22 -18.03
CA CYS A 385 7.13 22.18 -17.26
C CYS A 385 8.60 22.19 -17.73
N LEU A 386 9.17 21.00 -17.97
CA LEU A 386 10.54 20.84 -18.46
C LEU A 386 10.79 21.38 -19.87
N ARG A 387 9.73 21.52 -20.69
CA ARG A 387 9.86 22.10 -22.05
C ARG A 387 9.89 23.63 -22.04
N ILE A 388 9.45 24.26 -20.95
CA ILE A 388 9.28 25.72 -20.84
C ILE A 388 10.46 26.37 -20.10
N GLY A 389 11.06 25.65 -19.15
CA GLY A 389 12.29 26.06 -18.45
C GLY A 389 13.53 25.77 -19.28
#